data_AF-D2VR87-F1
#
_entry.id   AF-D2VR87-F1
#
_cell.length_a   1.000
_cell.length_b   1.000
_cell.length_c   1.000
_cell.angle_alpha   90.00
_cell.angle_beta   90.00
_cell.angle_gamma   90.00
#
_symmetry.space_group_name_H-M   'P 1'
#
loop_
_entity.id
_entity.type
_entity.pdbx_description
1 polymer ?
#
loop_
_entity_poly.entity_id
_entity_poly.type
_entity_poly.pdbx_seq_one_letter_code
_entity_poly.pdbx_strand_id
1 'polypeptide(L)'
;MQQAMKFWVQDTKPAWLPEGFQVPTEMLTHVQQLCKEAETVYNQVDLEGNGFLRRREFKKAMKRLGINKFEARHMLIFVDRERLKVVSIKNYVNAYLFIKSGGLNHINADYQGPLTSSVDQRTHMNNTDPGEPFNFSQLTKRQLSNTTQPLSFFAQNMFQPIPRPKTIYGYTQSMKAANGMYLCSENGRVIANRPVVGPWENFFFHSDTEWSSDWNSYCALRTHWNTLLCCEMDNSIIDNRTVAGPWERFTVEIPPGAGGGISCYKSWTGHYLTADASGNVSFSATSIGPNETWICKVLNVLYL
;
A
#
# COMPACT_ATOMS: atom_id res chain seq x y z
N MET A 1 47.74 -6.88 -3.06
CA MET A 1 46.68 -6.44 -3.99
C MET A 1 45.51 -5.95 -3.16
N GLN A 2 45.27 -4.65 -3.07
CA GLN A 2 44.10 -4.11 -2.40
C GLN A 2 42.86 -4.53 -3.20
N GLN A 3 42.00 -5.35 -2.60
CA GLN A 3 40.69 -5.67 -3.16
C GLN A 3 39.92 -4.35 -3.28
N ALA A 4 39.58 -3.94 -4.50
CA ALA A 4 38.80 -2.72 -4.73
C ALA A 4 37.55 -2.78 -3.83
N MET A 5 37.42 -1.82 -2.89
CA MET A 5 36.28 -1.81 -1.97
C MET A 5 35.00 -1.57 -2.74
N LYS A 6 34.12 -2.58 -2.75
CA LYS A 6 32.89 -2.58 -3.54
C LYS A 6 31.74 -2.07 -2.67
N PHE A 7 31.03 -1.05 -3.17
CA PHE A 7 29.98 -0.38 -2.39
C PHE A 7 28.65 -1.14 -2.40
N TRP A 8 28.21 -1.66 -3.55
CA TRP A 8 26.91 -2.34 -3.68
C TRP A 8 27.02 -3.84 -3.42
N VAL A 9 25.99 -4.40 -2.79
CA VAL A 9 25.90 -5.84 -2.51
C VAL A 9 25.79 -6.64 -3.82
N GLN A 10 26.60 -7.70 -3.95
CA GLN A 10 26.73 -8.56 -5.15
C GLN A 10 27.19 -7.85 -6.43
N ASP A 11 28.02 -6.81 -6.31
CA ASP A 11 28.77 -6.20 -7.43
C ASP A 11 27.91 -5.67 -8.58
N THR A 12 26.63 -5.44 -8.32
CA THR A 12 25.66 -5.03 -9.32
C THR A 12 25.00 -3.74 -8.87
N LYS A 13 25.25 -2.66 -9.62
CA LYS A 13 24.60 -1.37 -9.42
C LYS A 13 23.08 -1.59 -9.45
N PRO A 14 22.34 -1.22 -8.39
CA PRO A 14 20.89 -1.39 -8.38
C PRO A 14 20.23 -0.67 -9.56
N ALA A 15 19.35 -1.36 -10.27
CA ALA A 15 18.65 -0.84 -11.46
C ALA A 15 17.70 0.34 -11.13
N TRP A 16 17.37 0.52 -9.86
CA TRP A 16 16.51 1.58 -9.36
C TRP A 16 17.27 2.85 -8.95
N LEU A 17 18.60 2.89 -9.01
CA LEU A 17 19.34 4.09 -8.60
C LEU A 17 19.00 5.30 -9.48
N PRO A 18 18.92 6.51 -8.89
CA PRO A 18 18.80 7.73 -9.67
C PRO A 18 19.96 7.87 -10.66
N GLU A 19 19.65 8.38 -11.85
CA GLU A 19 20.66 8.69 -12.85
C GLU A 19 21.61 9.76 -12.32
N GLY A 20 22.92 9.58 -12.55
CA GLY A 20 23.96 10.51 -12.07
C GLY A 20 24.40 10.31 -10.61
N PHE A 21 23.72 9.46 -9.82
CA PHE A 21 24.10 9.26 -8.42
C PHE A 21 25.52 8.64 -8.30
N GLN A 22 26.40 9.36 -7.59
CA GLN A 22 27.75 8.92 -7.23
C GLN A 22 27.83 8.69 -5.73
N VAL A 23 28.47 7.58 -5.35
CA VAL A 23 28.71 7.21 -3.96
C VAL A 23 29.85 8.09 -3.41
N PRO A 24 29.67 8.77 -2.27
CA PRO A 24 30.75 9.53 -1.65
C PRO A 24 31.92 8.62 -1.27
N THR A 25 33.17 9.04 -1.55
CA THR A 25 34.37 8.24 -1.30
C THR A 25 34.54 7.86 0.18
N GLU A 26 34.14 8.74 1.09
CA GLU A 26 34.15 8.51 2.55
C GLU A 26 33.25 7.34 2.97
N MET A 27 32.22 7.03 2.16
CA MET A 27 31.34 5.91 2.46
C MET A 27 32.00 4.56 2.20
N LEU A 28 33.05 4.50 1.36
CA LEU A 28 33.74 3.25 1.01
C LEU A 28 34.41 2.59 2.21
N THR A 29 34.90 3.37 3.17
CA THR A 29 35.52 2.85 4.41
C THR A 29 34.48 2.27 5.38
N HIS A 30 33.23 2.71 5.29
CA HIS A 30 32.15 2.34 6.20
C HIS A 30 31.23 1.22 5.67
N VAL A 31 31.36 0.84 4.40
CA VAL A 31 30.45 -0.12 3.72
C VAL A 31 30.31 -1.43 4.48
N GLN A 32 31.43 -2.04 4.88
CA GLN A 32 31.40 -3.35 5.55
C GLN A 32 30.61 -3.29 6.86
N GLN A 33 30.80 -2.22 7.63
CA GLN A 33 30.09 -2.00 8.88
C GLN A 33 28.59 -1.79 8.63
N LEU A 34 28.23 -0.94 7.67
CA LEU A 34 26.84 -0.64 7.33
C LEU A 34 26.10 -1.86 6.76
N CYS A 35 26.77 -2.67 5.93
CA CYS A 35 26.22 -3.94 5.45
C CYS A 35 25.94 -4.90 6.61
N LYS A 36 26.91 -5.09 7.50
CA LYS A 36 26.75 -5.98 8.67
C LYS A 36 25.63 -5.49 9.59
N GLU A 37 25.53 -4.18 9.81
CA GLU A 37 24.46 -3.56 10.59
C GLU A 37 23.08 -3.84 9.98
N ALA A 38 22.93 -3.59 8.68
CA ALA A 38 21.69 -3.85 7.95
C ALA A 38 21.33 -5.34 7.94
N GLU A 39 22.28 -6.23 7.63
CA GLU A 39 22.06 -7.68 7.65
C GLU A 39 21.63 -8.17 9.03
N THR A 40 22.24 -7.66 10.11
CA THR A 40 21.85 -8.01 11.48
C THR A 40 20.40 -7.62 11.75
N VAL A 41 20.00 -6.40 11.37
CA VAL A 41 18.62 -5.93 11.56
C VAL A 41 17.64 -6.67 10.65
N TYR A 42 18.05 -7.00 9.43
CA TYR A 42 17.28 -7.80 8.49
C TYR A 42 16.90 -9.15 9.11
N ASN A 43 17.90 -9.88 9.61
CA ASN A 43 17.72 -11.22 10.18
C ASN A 43 16.86 -11.20 11.46
N GLN A 44 16.85 -10.08 12.20
CA GLN A 44 15.97 -9.92 13.36
C GLN A 44 14.50 -9.66 13.00
N VAL A 45 14.23 -9.23 11.77
CA VAL A 45 12.89 -8.85 11.32
C VAL A 45 12.30 -9.89 10.36
N ASP A 46 13.13 -10.58 9.58
CA ASP A 46 12.75 -11.75 8.77
C ASP A 46 12.59 -13.00 9.66
N LEU A 47 11.58 -12.98 10.54
CA LEU A 47 11.29 -14.07 11.48
C LEU A 47 10.82 -15.36 10.79
N GLU A 48 10.33 -15.25 9.54
CA GLU A 48 9.89 -16.38 8.73
C GLU A 48 11.05 -17.04 7.97
N GLY A 49 12.24 -16.42 7.93
CA GLY A 49 13.44 -16.95 7.28
C GLY A 49 13.28 -17.16 5.78
N ASN A 50 12.39 -16.41 5.14
CA ASN A 50 11.99 -16.63 3.75
C ASN A 50 12.89 -15.85 2.76
N GLY A 51 13.81 -15.02 3.24
CA GLY A 51 14.76 -14.26 2.41
C GLY A 51 14.16 -13.01 1.76
N PHE A 52 12.98 -12.57 2.21
CA PHE A 52 12.31 -11.36 1.73
C PHE A 52 11.62 -10.58 2.86
N LEU A 53 11.85 -9.27 2.91
CA LEU A 53 11.07 -8.38 3.79
C LEU A 53 9.81 -7.89 3.09
N ARG A 54 8.67 -8.06 3.74
CA ARG A 54 7.42 -7.40 3.37
C ARG A 54 7.53 -5.89 3.65
N ARG A 55 6.63 -5.07 3.08
CA ARG A 55 6.64 -3.60 3.30
C ARG A 55 6.64 -3.19 4.77
N ARG A 56 5.92 -3.92 5.64
CA ARG A 56 5.87 -3.66 7.09
C ARG A 56 7.22 -3.95 7.76
N GLU A 57 7.81 -5.09 7.42
CA GLU A 57 9.10 -5.55 7.91
C GLU A 57 10.22 -4.63 7.44
N PHE A 58 10.22 -4.25 6.15
CA PHE A 58 11.15 -3.26 5.60
C PHE A 58 11.13 -1.96 6.41
N LYS A 59 9.93 -1.40 6.67
CA LYS A 59 9.81 -0.16 7.46
C LYS A 59 10.24 -0.34 8.91
N LYS A 60 9.92 -1.48 9.53
CA LYS A 60 10.33 -1.81 10.91
C LYS A 60 11.85 -1.95 11.00
N ALA A 61 12.46 -2.60 10.02
CA ALA A 61 13.90 -2.78 9.90
C ALA A 61 14.61 -1.43 9.67
N MET A 62 14.11 -0.60 8.75
CA MET A 62 14.63 0.75 8.52
C MET A 62 14.52 1.64 9.79
N LYS A 63 13.41 1.58 10.50
CA LYS A 63 13.24 2.31 11.77
C LYS A 63 14.28 1.90 12.83
N ARG A 64 14.65 0.61 12.89
CA ARG A 64 15.70 0.12 13.81
C ARG A 64 17.09 0.64 13.46
N LEU A 65 17.34 0.92 12.19
CA LEU A 65 18.56 1.57 11.70
C LEU A 65 18.53 3.12 11.83
N GLY A 66 17.54 3.66 12.54
CA GLY A 66 17.38 5.10 12.73
C GLY A 66 16.88 5.85 11.50
N ILE A 67 16.43 5.16 10.44
CA ILE A 67 15.85 5.77 9.25
C ILE A 67 14.39 6.14 9.51
N ASN A 68 13.97 7.33 9.10
CA ASN A 68 12.63 7.81 9.43
C ASN A 68 11.56 7.17 8.53
N LYS A 69 10.30 7.27 8.98
CA LYS A 69 9.17 6.62 8.30
C LYS A 69 8.91 7.14 6.88
N PHE A 70 9.31 8.38 6.57
CA PHE A 70 9.08 9.00 5.27
C PHE A 70 10.13 8.53 4.27
N GLU A 71 11.41 8.52 4.67
CA GLU A 71 12.50 7.96 3.87
C GLU A 71 12.26 6.48 3.55
N ALA A 72 11.85 5.69 4.55
CA ALA A 72 11.56 4.27 4.35
C ALA A 72 10.35 4.03 3.42
N ARG A 73 9.35 4.94 3.41
CA ARG A 73 8.22 4.87 2.48
C ARG A 73 8.66 5.19 1.07
N HIS A 74 9.45 6.23 0.88
CA HIS A 74 9.95 6.64 -0.42
C HIS A 74 10.87 5.58 -1.03
N MET A 75 11.78 5.01 -0.22
CA MET A 75 12.67 3.96 -0.69
C MET A 75 11.97 2.68 -1.15
N LEU A 76 10.79 2.37 -0.61
CA LEU A 76 10.00 1.25 -1.13
C LEU A 76 9.52 1.49 -2.56
N ILE A 77 9.35 2.73 -3.02
CA ILE A 77 8.97 3.03 -4.40
C ILE A 77 10.13 2.72 -5.35
N PHE A 78 11.36 3.07 -4.93
CA PHE A 78 12.57 2.80 -5.69
C PHE A 78 12.87 1.31 -5.77
N VAL A 79 12.85 0.63 -4.62
CA VAL A 79 13.37 -0.73 -4.51
C VAL A 79 12.38 -1.78 -5.03
N ASP A 80 11.08 -1.48 -5.02
CA ASP A 80 9.98 -2.34 -5.50
C ASP A 80 9.45 -1.88 -6.86
N ARG A 81 10.33 -1.66 -7.86
CA ARG A 81 9.96 -1.21 -9.21
C ARG A 81 8.91 -2.11 -9.86
N GLU A 82 9.04 -3.41 -9.65
CA GLU A 82 8.14 -4.44 -10.20
C GLU A 82 6.84 -4.60 -9.39
N ARG A 83 6.66 -3.81 -8.33
CA ARG A 83 5.50 -3.85 -7.43
C ARG A 83 5.21 -5.25 -6.85
N LEU A 84 6.27 -6.04 -6.65
CA LEU A 84 6.24 -7.37 -6.04
C LEU A 84 5.86 -7.31 -4.55
N LYS A 85 5.90 -6.13 -3.93
CA LYS A 85 5.54 -5.87 -2.52
C LYS A 85 6.44 -6.59 -1.50
N VAL A 86 7.55 -7.15 -1.96
CA VAL A 86 8.59 -7.80 -1.16
C VAL A 86 9.95 -7.24 -1.55
N VAL A 87 10.86 -7.17 -0.58
CA VAL A 87 12.21 -6.63 -0.75
C VAL A 87 13.21 -7.70 -0.35
N SER A 88 14.02 -8.16 -1.30
CA SER A 88 15.10 -9.10 -1.00
C SER A 88 16.16 -8.47 -0.09
N ILE A 89 16.92 -9.29 0.63
CA ILE A 89 18.04 -8.82 1.46
C ILE A 89 19.00 -7.91 0.71
N LYS A 90 19.34 -8.26 -0.54
CA LYS A 90 20.18 -7.44 -1.42
C LYS A 90 19.61 -6.04 -1.58
N ASN A 91 18.35 -5.97 -1.95
CA ASN A 91 17.66 -4.72 -2.23
C ASN A 91 17.46 -3.90 -0.94
N TYR A 92 17.26 -4.56 0.20
CA TYR A 92 17.20 -3.91 1.50
C TYR A 92 18.53 -3.28 1.92
N VAL A 93 19.64 -4.03 1.87
CA VAL A 93 20.96 -3.51 2.24
C VAL A 93 21.38 -2.39 1.30
N ASN A 94 21.18 -2.55 -0.01
CA ASN A 94 21.46 -1.50 -0.98
C ASN A 94 20.60 -0.24 -0.73
N ALA A 95 19.33 -0.39 -0.34
CA ALA A 95 18.50 0.74 0.04
C ALA A 95 19.06 1.48 1.26
N TYR A 96 19.53 0.75 2.27
CA TYR A 96 20.14 1.35 3.47
C TYR A 96 21.42 2.12 3.13
N LEU A 97 22.30 1.51 2.34
CA LEU A 97 23.53 2.13 1.85
C LEU A 97 23.24 3.41 1.06
N PHE A 98 22.26 3.37 0.16
CA PHE A 98 21.83 4.52 -0.63
C PHE A 98 21.40 5.69 0.26
N ILE A 99 20.55 5.44 1.27
CA ILE A 99 20.11 6.49 2.20
C ILE A 99 21.30 7.06 2.99
N LYS A 100 22.15 6.21 3.57
CA LYS A 100 23.30 6.65 4.37
C LYS A 100 24.33 7.42 3.54
N SER A 101 24.43 7.13 2.25
CA SER A 101 25.26 7.86 1.30
C SER A 101 24.66 9.18 0.80
N GLY A 102 23.54 9.64 1.36
CA GLY A 102 22.89 10.89 0.95
C GLY A 102 22.01 10.77 -0.30
N GLY A 103 21.69 9.54 -0.74
CA GLY A 103 20.99 9.30 -1.99
C GLY A 103 19.61 9.93 -2.09
N LEU A 104 18.87 10.06 -0.98
CA LEU A 104 17.57 10.74 -0.96
C LEU A 104 17.68 12.27 -1.09
N ASN A 105 18.87 12.84 -0.94
CA ASN A 105 19.14 14.26 -1.19
C ASN A 105 19.48 14.53 -2.66
N HIS A 106 19.57 13.49 -3.50
CA HIS A 106 19.89 13.63 -4.91
C HIS A 106 18.70 14.23 -5.69
N ILE A 107 18.98 15.13 -6.64
CA ILE A 107 17.95 15.84 -7.42
C ILE A 107 16.95 14.89 -8.11
N ASN A 108 17.46 13.77 -8.65
CA ASN A 108 16.65 12.75 -9.32
C ASN A 108 15.99 11.73 -8.37
N ALA A 109 16.10 11.91 -7.05
CA ALA A 109 15.42 11.07 -6.07
C ALA A 109 14.00 11.56 -5.74
N ASP A 110 13.65 12.80 -6.10
CA ASP A 110 12.32 13.41 -5.90
C ASP A 110 11.75 13.23 -4.47
N TYR A 111 12.62 13.38 -3.46
CA TYR A 111 12.25 13.27 -2.05
C TYR A 111 12.26 14.65 -1.39
N GLN A 112 11.11 15.05 -0.82
CA GLN A 112 10.92 16.35 -0.18
C GLN A 112 10.69 16.24 1.34
N GLY A 113 10.85 15.04 1.91
CA GLY A 113 10.60 14.78 3.32
C GLY A 113 11.81 15.06 4.23
N PRO A 114 11.65 14.90 5.55
CA PRO A 114 12.78 15.02 6.47
C PRO A 114 13.84 13.95 6.19
N LEU A 115 15.12 14.30 6.33
CA LEU A 115 16.24 13.39 6.14
C LEU A 115 16.82 12.96 7.49
N THR A 116 17.28 11.71 7.59
CA THR A 116 18.00 11.21 8.78
C THR A 116 19.51 11.34 8.67
N SER A 117 20.06 11.41 7.46
CA SER A 117 21.48 11.64 7.23
C SER A 117 21.79 13.14 7.22
N SER A 118 22.80 13.55 7.99
CA SER A 118 23.39 14.90 7.97
C SER A 118 24.33 15.14 6.78
N VAL A 119 24.25 14.33 5.72
CA VAL A 119 25.11 14.45 4.54
C VAL A 119 24.66 15.69 3.75
N ASP A 120 25.51 16.72 3.78
CA ASP A 120 25.25 18.05 3.23
C ASP A 120 24.93 18.04 1.72
N GLN A 121 23.96 18.88 1.32
CA GLN A 121 23.49 19.09 -0.07
C GLN A 121 24.60 19.36 -1.11
N ARG A 122 25.80 19.79 -0.67
CA ARG A 122 26.86 20.27 -1.56
C ARG A 122 27.81 19.18 -2.09
N THR A 123 27.83 17.99 -1.48
CA THR A 123 28.83 16.96 -1.84
C THR A 123 28.51 16.19 -3.12
N HIS A 124 27.27 16.27 -3.63
CA HIS A 124 26.84 15.53 -4.82
C HIS A 124 26.86 16.35 -6.12
N MET A 125 27.31 17.62 -6.10
CA MET A 125 27.34 18.50 -7.29
C MET A 125 28.69 18.58 -8.02
N ASN A 126 29.79 18.05 -7.46
CA ASN A 126 31.14 18.35 -7.97
C ASN A 126 31.84 17.14 -8.62
N ASN A 127 31.21 16.50 -9.61
CA ASN A 127 31.93 15.63 -10.56
C ASN A 127 31.15 15.44 -11.88
N THR A 128 30.74 16.53 -12.49
CA THR A 128 30.41 16.57 -13.91
C THR A 128 31.37 17.53 -14.59
N ASP A 129 32.23 16.97 -15.46
CA ASP A 129 32.94 17.69 -16.51
C ASP A 129 32.00 18.68 -17.22
N PRO A 130 32.45 19.87 -17.67
CA PRO A 130 31.59 20.84 -18.31
C PRO A 130 31.29 20.39 -19.75
N GLY A 131 30.25 19.57 -19.93
CA GLY A 131 29.88 18.96 -21.21
C GLY A 131 28.40 19.13 -21.55
N GLU A 132 28.14 20.10 -22.43
CA GLU A 132 26.97 20.39 -23.28
C GLU A 132 25.54 20.52 -22.69
N PRO A 133 24.77 21.56 -23.10
CA PRO A 133 23.39 21.74 -22.70
C PRO A 133 22.45 20.70 -23.35
N PHE A 134 21.56 20.18 -22.52
CA PHE A 134 20.57 19.15 -22.85
C PHE A 134 19.61 19.59 -23.98
N ASN A 135 19.50 18.79 -25.04
CA ASN A 135 18.66 19.08 -26.21
C ASN A 135 17.32 18.31 -26.15
N PHE A 136 16.21 19.05 -26.01
CA PHE A 136 14.84 18.54 -25.92
C PHE A 136 14.33 17.79 -27.16
N SER A 137 15.06 17.80 -28.29
CA SER A 137 14.62 17.19 -29.56
C SER A 137 14.78 15.67 -29.65
N GLN A 138 15.42 15.00 -28.67
CA GLN A 138 15.61 13.55 -28.71
C GLN A 138 14.47 12.72 -28.09
N LEU A 139 13.51 13.36 -27.41
CA LEU A 139 12.40 12.66 -26.74
C LEU A 139 11.26 12.23 -27.68
N THR A 140 11.24 12.67 -28.95
CA THR A 140 10.11 12.45 -29.88
C THR A 140 10.32 11.37 -30.94
N LYS A 141 11.41 10.59 -30.90
CA LYS A 141 11.70 9.54 -31.92
C LYS A 141 11.85 8.10 -31.40
N ARG A 142 11.12 7.72 -30.35
CA ARG A 142 11.00 6.30 -29.98
C ARG A 142 9.55 5.84 -29.96
N GLN A 143 8.97 5.69 -31.14
CA GLN A 143 7.99 4.64 -31.40
C GLN A 143 8.19 4.01 -32.78
N LEU A 144 7.96 2.69 -32.81
CA LEU A 144 7.84 1.76 -33.92
C LEU A 144 9.12 1.33 -34.66
N SER A 145 9.74 0.26 -34.17
CA SER A 145 10.19 -0.82 -35.04
C SER A 145 9.86 -2.19 -34.42
N ASN A 146 8.95 -2.89 -35.10
CA ASN A 146 8.68 -4.31 -34.90
C ASN A 146 9.91 -5.11 -35.34
N THR A 147 10.47 -5.93 -34.46
CA THR A 147 11.38 -7.01 -34.87
C THR A 147 11.10 -8.24 -34.03
N THR A 148 10.52 -9.23 -34.68
CA THR A 148 10.26 -10.58 -34.19
C THR A 148 11.58 -11.23 -33.75
N GLN A 149 11.74 -11.44 -32.45
CA GLN A 149 12.78 -12.29 -31.86
C GLN A 149 12.07 -13.48 -31.19
N PRO A 150 12.60 -14.71 -31.30
CA PRO A 150 11.99 -15.87 -30.69
C PRO A 150 11.97 -15.71 -29.17
N LEU A 151 10.84 -16.11 -28.56
CA LEU A 151 10.60 -16.04 -27.12
C LEU A 151 11.78 -16.64 -26.35
N SER A 152 12.39 -15.86 -25.45
CA SER A 152 13.48 -16.31 -24.60
C SER A 152 12.99 -17.39 -23.63
N PHE A 153 13.90 -18.27 -23.19
CA PHE A 153 13.69 -19.35 -22.21
C PHE A 153 12.92 -18.92 -20.93
N PHE A 154 12.90 -17.63 -20.61
CA PHE A 154 12.10 -17.04 -19.53
C PHE A 154 10.59 -17.06 -19.76
N ALA A 155 10.11 -17.17 -21.00
CA ALA A 155 8.69 -17.23 -21.32
C ALA A 155 8.05 -18.60 -20.99
N GLN A 156 8.85 -19.66 -20.82
CA GLN A 156 8.34 -21.01 -20.56
C GLN A 156 8.10 -21.33 -19.08
N ASN A 157 8.63 -20.51 -18.17
CA ASN A 157 8.43 -20.67 -16.72
C ASN A 157 7.72 -19.45 -16.11
N MET A 158 6.51 -19.17 -16.58
CA MET A 158 5.58 -18.31 -15.85
C MET A 158 5.28 -18.95 -14.49
N PHE A 159 6.00 -18.53 -13.45
CA PHE A 159 5.65 -18.84 -12.07
C PHE A 159 4.27 -18.22 -11.80
N GLN A 160 3.25 -19.07 -11.68
CA GLN A 160 1.92 -18.61 -11.31
C GLN A 160 2.00 -18.11 -9.85
N PRO A 161 1.56 -16.86 -9.57
CA PRO A 161 1.58 -16.35 -8.20
C PRO A 161 0.78 -17.28 -7.30
N ILE A 162 1.42 -17.87 -6.30
CA ILE A 162 0.74 -18.66 -5.27
C ILE A 162 -0.17 -17.69 -4.50
N PRO A 163 -1.51 -17.82 -4.57
CA PRO A 163 -2.40 -16.98 -3.78
C PRO A 163 -2.20 -17.33 -2.31
N ARG A 164 -1.69 -16.39 -1.50
CA ARG A 164 -1.61 -16.57 -0.04
C ARG A 164 -2.85 -15.98 0.63
N PRO A 165 -3.38 -16.64 1.69
CA PRO A 165 -4.49 -16.11 2.47
C PRO A 165 -4.05 -14.81 3.15
N LYS A 166 -4.80 -13.76 2.87
CA LYS A 166 -4.66 -12.44 3.45
C LYS A 166 -5.24 -12.49 4.86
N THR A 167 -4.43 -12.23 5.90
CA THR A 167 -4.96 -12.08 7.26
C THR A 167 -5.79 -10.81 7.31
N ILE A 168 -7.10 -10.98 7.45
CA ILE A 168 -8.09 -9.91 7.44
C ILE A 168 -8.60 -9.79 8.87
N TYR A 169 -8.20 -8.73 9.55
CA TYR A 169 -8.76 -8.38 10.86
C TYR A 169 -10.14 -7.78 10.65
N GLY A 170 -11.14 -8.36 11.29
CA GLY A 170 -12.51 -7.90 11.16
C GLY A 170 -13.42 -8.50 12.22
N TYR A 171 -14.67 -8.09 12.15
CA TYR A 171 -15.75 -8.63 12.96
C TYR A 171 -17.03 -8.63 12.13
N THR A 172 -17.94 -9.53 12.47
CA THR A 172 -19.25 -9.56 11.86
C THR A 172 -20.17 -8.59 12.60
N GLN A 173 -20.85 -7.74 11.86
CA GLN A 173 -21.83 -6.80 12.38
C GLN A 173 -23.13 -6.84 11.57
N SER A 174 -24.23 -6.48 12.23
CA SER A 174 -25.48 -6.08 11.57
C SER A 174 -25.58 -4.56 11.49
N MET A 175 -26.22 -4.04 10.45
CA MET A 175 -26.44 -2.59 10.26
C MET A 175 -27.94 -2.29 10.17
N LYS A 176 -28.46 -1.47 11.07
CA LYS A 176 -29.87 -1.05 11.10
C LYS A 176 -30.02 0.38 10.59
N ALA A 177 -30.87 0.57 9.59
CA ALA A 177 -31.20 1.86 8.99
C ALA A 177 -32.21 2.65 9.83
N ALA A 178 -32.37 3.94 9.51
CA ALA A 178 -33.35 4.82 10.15
C ALA A 178 -34.81 4.37 9.97
N ASN A 179 -35.12 3.65 8.89
CA ASN A 179 -36.43 3.04 8.66
C ASN A 179 -36.76 1.88 9.63
N GLY A 180 -35.82 1.53 10.53
CA GLY A 180 -36.00 0.47 11.51
C GLY A 180 -35.68 -0.93 11.00
N MET A 181 -35.22 -1.05 9.75
CA MET A 181 -34.93 -2.32 9.09
C MET A 181 -33.41 -2.54 8.97
N TYR A 182 -33.01 -3.80 8.86
CA TYR A 182 -31.62 -4.21 8.69
C TYR A 182 -31.23 -4.22 7.22
N LEU A 183 -30.01 -3.76 6.95
CA LEU A 183 -29.32 -3.95 5.68
C LEU A 183 -29.19 -5.44 5.40
N CYS A 184 -29.51 -5.85 4.18
CA CYS A 184 -29.51 -7.22 3.73
C CYS A 184 -28.90 -7.29 2.33
N SER A 185 -28.12 -8.33 2.10
CA SER A 185 -27.60 -8.69 0.78
C SER A 185 -28.34 -9.93 0.25
N GLU A 186 -29.06 -9.74 -0.84
CA GLU A 186 -29.81 -10.78 -1.57
C GLU A 186 -29.03 -11.25 -2.82
N ASN A 187 -27.71 -11.43 -2.67
CA ASN A 187 -26.80 -11.95 -3.71
C ASN A 187 -26.82 -11.13 -5.02
N GLY A 188 -26.27 -9.92 -4.97
CA GLY A 188 -26.25 -8.96 -6.09
C GLY A 188 -27.21 -7.79 -5.90
N ARG A 189 -28.10 -7.86 -4.91
CA ARG A 189 -29.01 -6.77 -4.53
C ARG A 189 -28.84 -6.44 -3.05
N VAL A 190 -28.65 -5.16 -2.75
CA VAL A 190 -28.51 -4.66 -1.38
C VAL A 190 -29.72 -3.80 -1.02
N ILE A 191 -30.41 -4.15 0.06
CA ILE A 191 -31.66 -3.51 0.48
C ILE A 191 -31.80 -3.51 2.00
N ALA A 192 -32.43 -2.50 2.59
CA ALA A 192 -32.71 -2.39 4.02
C ALA A 192 -34.19 -2.66 4.33
N ASN A 193 -34.62 -3.92 4.23
CA ASN A 193 -36.04 -4.32 4.34
C ASN A 193 -36.29 -5.48 5.32
N ARG A 194 -35.31 -5.85 6.16
CA ARG A 194 -35.41 -7.03 7.04
C ARG A 194 -35.67 -6.61 8.49
N PRO A 195 -36.71 -7.14 9.16
CA PRO A 195 -37.04 -6.71 10.53
C PRO A 195 -36.19 -7.40 11.60
N VAL A 196 -35.52 -8.50 11.26
CA VAL A 196 -34.72 -9.34 12.15
C VAL A 196 -33.41 -9.69 11.47
N VAL A 197 -32.34 -9.76 12.26
CA VAL A 197 -31.01 -10.21 11.80
C VAL A 197 -31.02 -11.72 11.62
N GLY A 198 -30.82 -12.16 10.39
CA GLY A 198 -30.48 -13.53 10.00
C GLY A 198 -29.12 -13.57 9.29
N PRO A 199 -28.85 -14.61 8.49
CA PRO A 199 -27.56 -14.76 7.82
C PRO A 199 -27.24 -13.64 6.82
N TRP A 200 -28.23 -13.09 6.13
CA TRP A 200 -28.02 -12.13 5.02
C TRP A 200 -27.80 -10.69 5.48
N GLU A 201 -28.10 -10.41 6.75
CA GLU A 201 -27.89 -9.13 7.42
C GLU A 201 -26.53 -9.08 8.14
N ASN A 202 -25.76 -10.17 8.05
CA ASN A 202 -24.43 -10.28 8.62
C ASN A 202 -23.39 -9.80 7.61
N PHE A 203 -22.68 -8.74 7.96
CA PHE A 203 -21.56 -8.23 7.18
C PHE A 203 -20.28 -8.37 7.97
N PHE A 204 -19.31 -9.09 7.42
CA PHE A 204 -17.97 -9.12 7.95
C PHE A 204 -17.27 -7.81 7.59
N PHE A 205 -17.28 -6.90 8.56
CA PHE A 205 -16.56 -5.64 8.51
C PHE A 205 -15.09 -5.91 8.72
N HIS A 206 -14.27 -5.52 7.77
CA HIS A 206 -12.84 -5.66 7.89
C HIS A 206 -12.11 -4.49 7.27
N SER A 207 -10.92 -4.19 7.80
CA SER A 207 -10.01 -3.29 7.12
C SER A 207 -9.01 -4.10 6.30
N ASP A 208 -8.80 -3.67 5.06
CA ASP A 208 -7.67 -4.16 4.23
C ASP A 208 -6.37 -3.43 4.60
N THR A 209 -6.26 -2.98 5.85
CA THR A 209 -5.07 -2.27 6.26
C THR A 209 -4.03 -3.23 6.80
N GLU A 210 -3.26 -3.77 5.84
CA GLU A 210 -1.80 -3.78 6.01
C GLU A 210 -1.24 -2.35 6.25
N TRP A 211 -2.05 -1.31 6.01
CA TRP A 211 -1.71 0.11 6.01
C TRP A 211 -2.43 0.95 7.08
N SER A 212 -1.78 1.18 8.21
CA SER A 212 -2.13 2.15 9.27
C SER A 212 -2.72 1.55 10.55
N SER A 213 -2.18 2.02 11.67
CA SER A 213 -2.70 1.85 13.03
C SER A 213 -3.91 2.75 13.30
N ASP A 214 -4.33 3.54 12.33
CA ASP A 214 -5.46 4.46 12.46
C ASP A 214 -6.74 3.69 12.14
N TRP A 215 -7.65 3.59 13.11
CA TRP A 215 -8.97 2.96 12.95
C TRP A 215 -9.86 3.68 11.92
N ASN A 216 -9.41 4.83 11.39
CA ASN A 216 -9.98 5.60 10.29
C ASN A 216 -9.61 5.06 8.88
N SER A 217 -9.13 3.82 8.84
CA SER A 217 -8.61 3.15 7.66
C SER A 217 -9.71 2.66 6.72
N TYR A 218 -9.44 2.69 5.41
CA TYR A 218 -10.31 2.10 4.38
C TYR A 218 -10.79 0.70 4.79
N CYS A 219 -12.11 0.55 4.87
CA CYS A 219 -12.79 -0.68 5.25
C CYS A 219 -13.54 -1.27 4.06
N ALA A 220 -13.84 -2.56 4.16
CA ALA A 220 -14.73 -3.25 3.26
C ALA A 220 -15.73 -4.09 4.08
N LEU A 221 -16.91 -4.30 3.51
CA LEU A 221 -17.99 -5.07 4.11
C LEU A 221 -18.24 -6.28 3.24
N ARG A 222 -17.91 -7.46 3.77
CA ARG A 222 -18.13 -8.73 3.07
C ARG A 222 -19.47 -9.34 3.50
N THR A 223 -20.27 -9.69 2.52
CA THR A 223 -21.60 -10.30 2.68
C THR A 223 -21.49 -11.78 3.06
N HIS A 224 -22.62 -12.38 3.42
CA HIS A 224 -22.75 -13.83 3.61
C HIS A 224 -22.37 -14.64 2.36
N TRP A 225 -22.48 -14.05 1.16
CA TRP A 225 -22.17 -14.69 -0.12
C TRP A 225 -20.68 -14.65 -0.47
N ASN A 226 -19.83 -14.18 0.45
CA ASN A 226 -18.40 -13.97 0.24
C ASN A 226 -18.10 -12.96 -0.88
N THR A 227 -19.06 -12.09 -1.18
CA THR A 227 -18.92 -10.90 -2.01
C THR A 227 -18.80 -9.65 -1.15
N LEU A 228 -18.36 -8.54 -1.73
CA LEU A 228 -18.12 -7.27 -1.04
C LEU A 228 -19.14 -6.24 -1.49
N LEU A 229 -19.60 -5.40 -0.57
CA LEU A 229 -20.34 -4.19 -0.94
C LEU A 229 -19.45 -3.28 -1.79
N CYS A 230 -20.02 -2.75 -2.86
CA CYS A 230 -19.36 -1.94 -3.86
C CYS A 230 -20.16 -0.66 -4.10
N CYS A 231 -19.49 0.49 -4.16
CA CYS A 231 -20.06 1.72 -4.70
C CYS A 231 -19.66 1.83 -6.18
N GLU A 232 -20.64 1.75 -7.07
CA GLU A 232 -20.42 1.96 -8.50
C GLU A 232 -20.22 3.45 -8.82
N MET A 233 -19.79 3.73 -10.06
CA MET A 233 -19.52 5.09 -10.52
C MET A 233 -20.78 5.98 -10.54
N ASP A 234 -21.95 5.39 -10.72
CA ASP A 234 -23.25 6.07 -10.68
C ASP A 234 -23.83 6.17 -9.25
N ASN A 235 -23.01 5.91 -8.23
CA ASN A 235 -23.38 5.86 -6.82
C ASN A 235 -24.42 4.78 -6.45
N SER A 236 -24.70 3.84 -7.36
CA SER A 236 -25.45 2.64 -7.00
C SER A 236 -24.61 1.71 -6.10
N ILE A 237 -25.31 0.85 -5.35
CA ILE A 237 -24.68 -0.16 -4.50
C ILE A 237 -24.95 -1.55 -5.07
N ILE A 238 -23.90 -2.37 -5.13
CA ILE A 238 -23.96 -3.77 -5.55
C ILE A 238 -23.01 -4.62 -4.70
N ASP A 239 -23.22 -5.94 -4.65
CA ASP A 239 -22.39 -6.88 -3.92
C ASP A 239 -21.94 -8.07 -4.78
N ASN A 240 -21.25 -7.79 -5.88
CA ASN A 240 -20.88 -8.80 -6.89
C ASN A 240 -19.37 -9.11 -6.99
N ARG A 241 -18.52 -8.47 -6.16
CA ARG A 241 -17.06 -8.65 -6.23
C ARG A 241 -16.52 -9.44 -5.04
N THR A 242 -15.54 -10.30 -5.27
CA THR A 242 -14.93 -11.14 -4.21
C THR A 242 -13.58 -10.62 -3.71
N VAL A 243 -13.05 -9.56 -4.33
CA VAL A 243 -11.74 -8.97 -4.01
C VAL A 243 -11.89 -7.46 -3.85
N ALA A 244 -11.37 -6.92 -2.75
CA ALA A 244 -11.45 -5.49 -2.46
C ALA A 244 -10.53 -4.67 -3.39
N GLY A 245 -11.13 -3.86 -4.25
CA GLY A 245 -10.50 -2.83 -5.05
C GLY A 245 -10.86 -1.42 -4.56
N PRO A 246 -10.74 -0.39 -5.41
CA PRO A 246 -11.14 0.98 -5.06
C PRO A 246 -12.63 1.13 -4.72
N TRP A 247 -13.49 0.35 -5.38
CA TRP A 247 -14.94 0.49 -5.31
C TRP A 247 -15.56 -0.13 -4.06
N GLU A 248 -14.87 -1.08 -3.43
CA GLU A 248 -15.27 -1.79 -2.22
C GLU A 248 -14.75 -1.12 -0.94
N ARG A 249 -14.11 0.05 -1.08
CA ARG A 249 -13.45 0.77 0.02
C ARG A 249 -14.32 1.92 0.51
N PHE A 250 -14.55 1.91 1.81
CA PHE A 250 -15.30 2.95 2.51
C PHE A 250 -14.49 3.54 3.66
N THR A 251 -14.70 4.82 3.94
CA THR A 251 -14.26 5.45 5.19
C THR A 251 -15.40 5.36 6.20
N VAL A 252 -15.09 4.90 7.41
CA VAL A 252 -16.06 4.91 8.51
C VAL A 252 -15.88 6.19 9.31
N GLU A 253 -16.97 6.89 9.55
CA GLU A 253 -17.01 8.10 10.37
C GLU A 253 -18.04 7.91 11.50
N ILE A 254 -17.77 8.51 12.67
CA ILE A 254 -18.74 8.56 13.78
C ILE A 254 -19.43 9.92 13.72
N PRO A 255 -20.76 9.99 13.58
CA PRO A 255 -21.46 11.27 13.52
C PRO A 255 -21.26 12.09 14.80
N PRO A 256 -21.16 13.42 14.72
CA PRO A 256 -21.00 14.28 15.90
C PRO A 256 -22.11 14.07 16.94
N GLY A 257 -21.74 13.84 18.20
CA GLY A 257 -22.70 13.63 19.29
C GLY A 257 -23.34 12.24 19.34
N ALA A 258 -22.93 11.32 18.46
CA ALA A 258 -23.42 9.95 18.47
C ALA A 258 -22.73 9.09 19.55
N GLY A 259 -23.50 8.18 20.16
CA GLY A 259 -22.98 7.17 21.08
C GLY A 259 -22.26 6.02 20.37
N GLY A 260 -21.63 5.14 21.15
CA GLY A 260 -21.00 3.93 20.62
C GLY A 260 -21.99 3.04 19.85
N GLY A 261 -21.55 2.47 18.73
CA GLY A 261 -22.38 1.62 17.87
C GLY A 261 -23.14 2.36 16.77
N ILE A 262 -22.87 3.65 16.56
CA ILE A 262 -23.41 4.43 15.43
C ILE A 262 -22.27 4.73 14.45
N SER A 263 -22.50 4.52 13.16
CA SER A 263 -21.49 4.73 12.13
C SER A 263 -22.09 5.23 10.81
N CYS A 264 -21.29 6.00 10.08
CA CYS A 264 -21.56 6.44 8.73
C CYS A 264 -20.48 5.85 7.80
N TYR A 265 -20.86 5.50 6.57
CA TYR A 265 -19.95 4.89 5.59
C TYR A 265 -19.85 5.77 4.36
N LYS A 266 -18.66 6.30 4.10
CA LYS A 266 -18.38 7.17 2.96
C LYS A 266 -17.64 6.41 1.86
N SER A 267 -18.16 6.43 0.64
CA SER A 267 -17.53 5.79 -0.52
C SER A 267 -16.32 6.55 -1.05
N TRP A 268 -15.62 5.91 -1.96
CA TRP A 268 -14.55 6.51 -2.77
C TRP A 268 -15.02 7.71 -3.62
N THR A 269 -16.32 7.80 -3.95
CA THR A 269 -16.91 8.94 -4.66
C THR A 269 -17.22 10.11 -3.72
N GLY A 270 -16.98 9.96 -2.41
CA GLY A 270 -17.20 11.00 -1.40
C GLY A 270 -18.63 11.09 -0.88
N HIS A 271 -19.51 10.19 -1.28
CA HIS A 271 -20.91 10.15 -0.85
C HIS A 271 -21.13 9.11 0.25
N TYR A 272 -22.17 9.28 1.06
CA TYR A 272 -22.51 8.41 2.17
C TYR A 272 -23.53 7.33 1.79
N LEU A 273 -23.36 6.15 2.38
CA LEU A 273 -24.31 5.05 2.31
C LEU A 273 -25.62 5.48 2.97
N THR A 274 -26.68 5.54 2.19
CA THR A 274 -28.01 5.99 2.62
C THR A 274 -29.05 4.89 2.40
N ALA A 275 -30.06 4.85 3.27
CA ALA A 275 -31.24 4.04 3.08
C ALA A 275 -32.51 4.89 3.21
N ASP A 276 -33.37 4.85 2.18
CA ASP A 276 -34.64 5.57 2.22
C ASP A 276 -35.70 4.86 3.08
N ALA A 277 -36.86 5.50 3.26
CA ALA A 277 -37.97 4.94 4.04
C ALA A 277 -38.52 3.62 3.45
N SER A 278 -38.35 3.38 2.15
CA SER A 278 -38.73 2.14 1.47
C SER A 278 -37.66 1.05 1.58
N GLY A 279 -36.49 1.38 2.15
CA GLY A 279 -35.36 0.49 2.29
C GLY A 279 -34.44 0.43 1.07
N ASN A 280 -34.63 1.29 0.06
CA ASN A 280 -33.68 1.36 -1.05
C ASN A 280 -32.36 1.94 -0.56
N VAL A 281 -31.25 1.33 -0.98
CA VAL A 281 -29.91 1.69 -0.52
C VAL A 281 -29.08 2.20 -1.69
N SER A 282 -28.27 3.23 -1.46
CA SER A 282 -27.33 3.79 -2.44
C SER A 282 -26.22 4.60 -1.76
N PHE A 283 -25.27 5.13 -2.54
CA PHE A 283 -24.29 6.12 -2.10
C PHE A 283 -24.61 7.51 -2.69
N SER A 284 -25.85 7.99 -2.58
CA SER A 284 -26.23 9.28 -3.19
C SER A 284 -26.13 10.48 -2.26
N ALA A 285 -25.93 10.29 -0.96
CA ALA A 285 -25.98 11.38 0.02
C ALA A 285 -24.64 12.13 0.12
N THR A 286 -24.66 13.47 0.11
CA THR A 286 -23.46 14.31 0.22
C THR A 286 -23.20 14.80 1.65
N SER A 287 -24.15 14.62 2.56
CA SER A 287 -24.06 14.99 3.96
C SER A 287 -24.65 13.90 4.85
N ILE A 288 -24.26 13.90 6.14
CA ILE A 288 -24.75 12.94 7.12
C ILE A 288 -26.08 13.44 7.69
N GLY A 289 -27.14 12.68 7.46
CA GLY A 289 -28.43 12.83 8.13
C GLY A 289 -28.87 11.53 8.80
N PRO A 290 -30.16 11.44 9.19
CA PRO A 290 -30.71 10.23 9.80
C PRO A 290 -30.57 8.99 8.91
N ASN A 291 -30.77 9.12 7.60
CA ASN A 291 -30.76 8.01 6.65
C ASN A 291 -29.35 7.47 6.35
N GLU A 292 -28.32 8.28 6.57
CA GLU A 292 -26.90 7.93 6.40
C GLU A 292 -26.27 7.36 7.68
N THR A 293 -27.05 7.37 8.76
CA THR A 293 -26.62 6.92 10.08
C THR A 293 -27.07 5.48 10.32
N TRP A 294 -26.13 4.59 10.61
CA TRP A 294 -26.39 3.17 10.80
C TRP A 294 -26.12 2.75 12.23
N ILE A 295 -27.10 2.10 12.86
CA ILE A 295 -26.90 1.47 14.17
C ILE A 295 -26.27 0.11 13.93
N CYS A 296 -24.98 0.01 14.27
CA CYS A 296 -24.15 -1.17 14.06
C CYS A 296 -24.02 -1.97 15.35
N LYS A 297 -24.31 -3.27 15.28
CA LYS A 297 -24.14 -4.19 16.40
C LYS A 297 -23.17 -5.29 16.02
N VAL A 298 -22.11 -5.45 16.81
CA VAL A 298 -21.16 -6.56 16.69
C VAL A 298 -21.86 -7.85 17.08
N LEU A 299 -21.78 -8.85 16.20
CA LEU A 299 -22.41 -10.17 16.38
C LEU A 299 -21.37 -11.25 16.71
N ASN A 300 -20.22 -11.22 16.03
CA ASN A 300 -19.14 -12.17 16.26
C ASN A 300 -17.79 -11.51 15.91
N VAL A 301 -16.75 -11.80 16.68
CA VAL A 301 -15.38 -11.33 16.39
C VAL A 301 -14.62 -12.51 15.79
N LEU A 302 -14.19 -12.39 14.54
CA LEU A 302 -13.53 -13.45 13.79
C LEU A 302 -12.14 -12.99 13.37
N TYR A 303 -11.12 -13.74 13.80
CA TYR A 303 -9.74 -13.58 13.37
C TYR A 303 -9.51 -14.56 12.21
N LEU A 304 -9.34 -14.05 10.97
CA LEU A 304 -9.12 -14.86 9.76
C LEU A 304 -7.79 -14.51 9.09
#